data_AF-A0A537WJ81-F1
#
_entry.id   AF-A0A537WJ81-F1
#
_cell.length_a   1.000
_cell.length_b   1.000
_cell.length_c   1.000
_cell.angle_alpha   90.00
_cell.angle_beta   90.00
_cell.angle_gamma   90.00
#
_symmetry.space_group_name_H-M   'P 1'
#
loop_
_entity.id
_entity.type
_entity.pdbx_description
1 polymer ?
#
loop_
_entity_poly.entity_id
_entity_poly.type
_entity_poly.pdbx_seq_one_letter_code
_entity_poly.pdbx_strand_id
1 'polypeptide(L)'
;NPDPMCGDKNAMEWAHAWMSHKPPPANKVGFMYMLRGDGGASNTDPYADKETPGNNWIKTGAHVMIVGSGAKMLDGYPRDPKGDATKPYVMWPGTPHEHLMLPVR
;
A
#
# COMPACT_ATOMS: atom_id res chain seq x y z
N ASN A 1 9.05 -16.15 5.05
CA ASN A 1 9.36 -15.13 6.09
C ASN A 1 8.02 -14.50 6.41
N PRO A 2 7.54 -14.43 7.67
CA PRO A 2 6.35 -13.63 7.92
C PRO A 2 6.74 -12.18 7.62
N ASP A 3 5.93 -11.48 6.83
CA ASP A 3 6.08 -10.06 6.57
C ASP A 3 5.17 -9.34 7.58
N PRO A 4 5.64 -9.08 8.82
CA PRO A 4 4.80 -8.60 9.89
C PRO A 4 4.27 -7.20 9.55
N MET A 5 2.95 -7.13 9.51
CA MET A 5 2.20 -5.91 9.27
C MET A 5 1.52 -5.50 10.56
N CYS A 6 1.76 -4.27 11.00
CA CYS A 6 1.12 -3.68 12.16
C CYS A 6 0.48 -2.36 11.76
N GLY A 7 -0.64 -2.02 12.37
CA GLY A 7 -1.32 -0.77 12.08
C GLY A 7 -2.29 -0.38 13.18
N ASP A 8 -2.74 0.87 13.10
CA ASP A 8 -3.82 1.35 13.96
C ASP A 8 -5.17 0.70 13.58
N LYS A 9 -6.20 0.99 14.38
CA LYS A 9 -7.54 0.44 14.18
C LYS A 9 -8.11 0.76 12.79
N ASN A 10 -7.91 1.97 12.28
CA ASN A 10 -8.44 2.38 10.98
C ASN A 10 -7.71 1.66 9.84
N ALA A 11 -6.39 1.49 9.97
CA ALA A 11 -5.61 0.73 9.00
C ALA A 11 -6.01 -0.74 8.96
N MET A 12 -6.29 -1.33 10.13
CA MET A 12 -6.79 -2.71 10.20
C MET A 12 -8.21 -2.85 9.62
N GLU A 13 -9.09 -1.86 9.83
CA GLU A 13 -10.41 -1.83 9.19
C GLU A 13 -10.30 -1.70 7.65
N TRP A 14 -9.36 -0.88 7.17
CA TRP A 14 -9.05 -0.75 5.75
C TRP A 14 -8.49 -2.07 5.18
N ALA A 15 -7.55 -2.71 5.87
CA ALA A 15 -6.96 -3.99 5.44
C ALA A 15 -8.01 -5.10 5.38
N HIS A 16 -8.90 -5.16 6.37
CA HIS A 16 -10.02 -6.08 6.36
C HIS A 16 -10.98 -5.82 5.19
N ALA A 17 -11.25 -4.55 4.86
CA ALA A 17 -12.08 -4.19 3.71
C ALA A 17 -11.42 -4.63 2.38
N TRP A 18 -10.12 -4.39 2.22
CA TRP A 18 -9.33 -4.89 1.09
C TRP A 18 -9.41 -6.41 0.97
N MET A 19 -9.09 -7.16 2.02
CA MET A 19 -9.17 -8.62 2.02
C MET A 19 -10.59 -9.17 1.79
N SER A 20 -11.62 -8.41 2.17
CA SER A 20 -13.03 -8.77 1.96
C SER A 20 -13.58 -8.31 0.60
N HIS A 21 -12.75 -7.69 -0.26
CA HIS A 21 -13.16 -7.11 -1.54
C HIS A 21 -14.28 -6.07 -1.39
N LYS A 22 -14.25 -5.32 -0.28
CA LYS A 22 -15.20 -4.26 0.05
C LYS A 22 -14.55 -2.89 -0.10
N PRO A 23 -15.34 -1.84 -0.39
CA PRO A 23 -14.84 -0.47 -0.37
C PRO A 23 -14.32 -0.15 1.05
N PRO A 24 -13.18 0.56 1.15
CA PRO A 24 -12.65 0.95 2.44
C PRO A 24 -13.58 1.96 3.14
N PRO A 25 -13.54 2.03 4.48
CA PRO A 25 -14.36 2.98 5.22
C PRO A 25 -14.01 4.42 4.82
N ALA A 26 -15.02 5.18 4.41
CA ALA A 26 -14.85 6.57 4.02
C ALA A 26 -14.40 7.44 5.21
N ASN A 27 -13.60 8.47 4.93
CA ASN A 27 -13.12 9.47 5.90
C ASN A 27 -12.35 8.88 7.10
N LYS A 28 -11.72 7.71 6.93
CA LYS A 28 -10.85 7.10 7.95
C LYS A 28 -9.44 6.94 7.41
N VAL A 29 -8.56 7.84 7.85
CA VAL A 29 -7.12 7.69 7.64
C VAL A 29 -6.59 6.65 8.61
N GLY A 30 -5.80 5.70 8.11
CA GLY A 30 -5.09 4.72 8.91
C GLY A 30 -3.59 4.78 8.67
N PHE A 31 -2.83 4.47 9.71
CA PHE A 31 -1.38 4.30 9.68
C PHE A 31 -1.02 2.84 9.90
N MET A 32 -0.13 2.32 9.04
CA MET A 32 0.42 0.97 9.18
C MET A 32 1.90 0.94 8.81
N TYR A 33 2.58 -0.12 9.19
CA TYR A 33 4.01 -0.27 8.97
C TYR A 33 4.42 -1.74 8.82
N MET A 34 5.49 -1.91 8.05
CA MET A 34 6.19 -3.18 7.82
C MET A 34 7.67 -2.94 7.97
N LEU A 35 8.15 -2.92 9.22
CA LEU A 35 9.54 -2.57 9.54
C LEU A 35 10.55 -3.66 9.20
N ARG A 36 10.08 -4.88 8.91
CA ARG A 36 10.92 -5.98 8.39
C ARG A 36 10.98 -5.99 6.86
N GLY A 37 10.29 -5.05 6.20
CA GLY A 37 10.06 -5.05 4.76
C GLY A 37 8.99 -6.06 4.34
N ASP A 38 8.78 -6.14 3.03
CA ASP A 38 7.90 -7.11 2.38
C ASP A 38 8.70 -8.05 1.45
N GLY A 39 8.13 -9.23 1.14
CA GLY A 39 8.62 -10.13 0.09
C GLY A 39 8.36 -9.62 -1.33
N GLY A 40 7.74 -8.44 -1.45
CA GLY A 40 7.25 -7.81 -2.65
C GLY A 40 5.74 -7.86 -2.77
N ALA A 41 5.18 -6.81 -3.37
CA ALA A 41 3.77 -6.67 -3.68
C ALA A 41 3.60 -6.11 -5.09
N SER A 42 2.48 -6.48 -5.72
CA SER A 42 2.09 -5.93 -7.00
C SER A 42 1.58 -4.50 -6.85
N ASN A 43 2.15 -3.56 -7.59
CA ASN A 43 1.75 -2.15 -7.52
C ASN A 43 0.51 -1.83 -8.37
N THR A 44 0.11 -2.75 -9.26
CA THR A 44 -1.05 -2.57 -10.16
C THR A 44 -2.26 -3.41 -9.80
N ASP A 45 -2.03 -4.65 -9.33
CA ASP A 45 -3.08 -5.57 -8.91
C ASP A 45 -3.01 -5.78 -7.39
N PRO A 46 -4.02 -5.29 -6.63
CA PRO A 46 -4.06 -5.42 -5.18
C PRO A 46 -4.31 -6.85 -4.69
N TYR A 47 -4.62 -7.81 -5.57
CA TYR A 47 -4.93 -9.19 -5.17
C TYR A 47 -3.92 -10.20 -5.72
N ALA A 48 -2.88 -9.75 -6.41
CA ALA A 48 -1.85 -10.63 -6.94
C ALA A 48 -1.01 -11.24 -5.81
N ASP A 49 -0.89 -12.57 -5.84
CA ASP A 49 -0.17 -13.38 -4.86
C ASP A 49 1.27 -13.72 -5.28
N LYS A 50 1.65 -13.43 -6.53
CA LYS A 50 2.96 -13.74 -7.11
C LYS A 50 3.43 -12.71 -8.12
N GLU A 51 4.75 -12.62 -8.27
CA GLU A 51 5.42 -11.79 -9.29
C GLU A 51 5.03 -12.26 -10.70
N THR A 52 4.65 -11.31 -11.55
CA THR A 52 4.44 -11.54 -12.97
C THR A 52 5.09 -10.42 -13.78
N PRO A 53 5.47 -10.64 -15.06
CA PRO A 53 6.18 -9.63 -15.86
C PRO A 53 5.45 -8.29 -16.01
N GLY A 54 4.15 -8.20 -15.70
CA GLY A 54 3.33 -7.02 -15.89
C GLY A 54 2.72 -6.41 -14.62
N ASN A 55 2.86 -7.04 -13.44
CA ASN A 55 2.18 -6.55 -12.23
C ASN A 55 2.99 -5.54 -11.41
N ASN A 56 4.14 -5.12 -11.93
CA ASN A 56 5.06 -4.20 -11.27
C ASN A 56 5.31 -4.63 -9.82
N TRP A 57 5.95 -5.79 -9.68
CA TRP A 57 6.29 -6.36 -8.38
C TRP A 57 7.38 -5.53 -7.71
N ILE A 58 7.00 -4.78 -6.68
CA ILE A 58 7.91 -3.90 -5.94
C ILE A 58 8.22 -4.56 -4.61
N LYS A 59 9.52 -4.79 -4.36
CA LYS A 59 10.03 -5.18 -3.04
C LYS A 59 10.40 -3.93 -2.28
N THR A 60 9.66 -3.67 -1.21
CA THR A 60 9.92 -2.52 -0.35
C THR A 60 10.63 -2.99 0.91
N GLY A 61 11.72 -2.30 1.25
CA GLY A 61 12.38 -2.48 2.54
C GLY A 61 11.49 -2.03 3.69
N ALA A 62 12.07 -1.73 4.85
CA ALA A 62 11.30 -1.18 5.96
C ALA A 62 10.53 0.08 5.50
N HIS A 63 9.21 0.08 5.69
CA HIS A 63 8.35 1.18 5.26
C HIS A 63 7.14 1.35 6.17
N VAL A 64 6.52 2.52 6.08
CA VAL A 64 5.22 2.85 6.66
C VAL A 64 4.23 3.14 5.54
N MET A 65 2.94 3.02 5.81
CA MET A 65 1.88 3.29 4.86
C MET A 65 0.79 4.15 5.46
N ILE A 66 0.24 5.04 4.65
CA ILE A 66 -0.96 5.82 4.97
C ILE A 66 -2.08 5.33 4.07
N VAL A 67 -3.12 4.77 4.70
CA VAL A 67 -4.28 4.17 4.01
C VAL A 67 -5.54 4.97 4.27
N GLY A 68 -6.54 4.84 3.40
CA GLY A 68 -7.87 5.45 3.59
C GLY A 68 -7.88 6.99 3.56
N SER A 69 -6.77 7.63 3.18
CA SER A 69 -6.64 9.08 3.04
C SER A 69 -7.39 9.65 1.84
N GLY A 70 -7.74 8.80 0.86
CA GLY A 70 -8.36 9.18 -0.40
C GLY A 70 -7.40 9.88 -1.36
N ALA A 71 -7.76 9.88 -2.65
CA ALA A 71 -6.94 10.38 -3.76
C ALA A 71 -6.29 11.74 -3.53
N LYS A 72 -7.05 12.70 -2.99
CA LYS A 72 -6.61 14.10 -2.89
C LYS A 72 -5.42 14.29 -1.96
N MET A 73 -5.26 13.48 -0.92
CA MET A 73 -4.08 13.53 -0.05
C MET A 73 -2.84 12.94 -0.74
N LEU A 74 -3.03 12.16 -1.80
CA LEU A 74 -1.99 11.44 -2.52
C LEU A 74 -1.54 12.12 -3.82
N ASP A 75 -2.25 13.18 -4.26
CA ASP A 75 -1.98 13.90 -5.53
C ASP A 75 -0.56 14.48 -5.63
N GLY A 76 0.10 14.75 -4.49
CA GLY A 76 1.47 15.23 -4.44
C GLY A 76 2.55 14.16 -4.64
N TYR A 77 2.18 12.89 -4.72
CA TYR A 77 3.12 11.77 -4.77
C TYR A 77 3.17 11.10 -6.15
N PRO A 78 4.33 10.53 -6.54
CA PRO A 78 4.44 9.75 -7.77
C PRO A 78 3.42 8.60 -7.82
N ARG A 79 2.71 8.51 -8.94
CA ARG A 79 1.69 7.47 -9.22
C ARG A 79 2.16 6.49 -10.30
N ASP A 80 3.45 6.46 -10.60
CA ASP A 80 4.03 5.56 -11.60
C ASP A 80 3.95 4.10 -11.08
N PRO A 81 3.34 3.17 -11.84
CA PRO A 81 3.26 1.77 -11.47
C PRO A 81 4.61 1.12 -11.18
N LYS A 82 5.71 1.58 -11.80
CA LYS A 82 7.04 1.02 -11.55
C LYS A 82 7.55 1.34 -10.15
N GLY A 83 7.09 2.46 -9.59
CA GLY A 83 7.49 2.97 -8.28
C GLY A 83 9.00 3.13 -8.10
N ASP A 84 9.38 3.78 -7.01
CA ASP A 84 10.75 3.77 -6.53
C ASP A 84 10.68 3.39 -5.06
N ALA A 85 11.07 2.16 -4.71
CA ALA A 85 10.99 1.63 -3.35
C ALA A 85 11.91 2.36 -2.35
N THR A 86 12.70 3.34 -2.81
CA THR A 86 13.52 4.23 -1.99
C THR A 86 12.89 5.61 -1.75
N LYS A 87 11.73 5.88 -2.35
CA LYS A 87 11.04 7.17 -2.24
C LYS A 87 9.56 6.99 -1.92
N PRO A 88 8.89 8.04 -1.40
CA PRO A 88 7.43 8.04 -1.29
C PRO A 88 6.75 7.82 -2.65
N TYR A 89 5.81 6.88 -2.73
CA TYR A 89 5.00 6.63 -3.94
C TYR A 89 3.60 6.14 -3.59
N VAL A 90 2.67 6.29 -4.53
CA VAL A 90 1.29 5.79 -4.40
C VAL A 90 1.23 4.37 -4.94
N MET A 91 0.73 3.45 -4.11
CA MET A 91 0.40 2.09 -4.51
C MET A 91 -1.08 1.97 -4.88
N TRP A 92 -1.35 1.14 -5.89
CA TRP A 92 -2.68 0.92 -6.49
C TRP A 92 -3.41 2.20 -6.94
N PRO A 93 -2.72 3.11 -7.66
CA PRO A 93 -3.29 4.39 -8.02
C PRO A 93 -4.60 4.24 -8.81
N GLY A 94 -5.63 4.99 -8.42
CA GLY A 94 -6.93 4.98 -9.09
C GLY A 94 -7.88 3.87 -8.65
N THR A 95 -7.45 3.01 -7.70
CA THR A 95 -8.35 2.08 -7.02
C THR A 95 -8.91 2.71 -5.73
N PRO A 96 -10.05 2.22 -5.20
CA PRO A 96 -10.53 2.65 -3.89
C PRO A 96 -9.54 2.40 -2.74
N HIS A 97 -8.60 1.47 -2.95
CA HIS A 97 -7.59 1.05 -1.99
C HIS A 97 -6.22 1.67 -2.26
N GLU A 98 -6.15 2.77 -3.01
CA GLU A 98 -4.87 3.47 -3.13
C GLU A 98 -4.35 3.92 -1.76
N HIS A 99 -3.05 3.80 -1.58
CA HIS A 99 -2.40 4.15 -0.33
C HIS A 99 -0.97 4.65 -0.57
N LEU A 100 -0.48 5.44 0.37
CA LEU A 100 0.87 5.98 0.31
C LEU A 100 1.86 4.97 0.88
N MET A 101 2.90 4.66 0.12
CA MET A 101 4.06 3.90 0.58
C MET A 101 5.18 4.88 0.96
N LEU A 102 5.71 4.77 2.17
CA LEU A 102 6.77 5.62 2.71
C LEU A 102 7.93 4.76 3.21
N PRO A 103 8.95 4.53 2.38
CA PRO A 103 10.20 3.90 2.81
C PRO A 103 10.85 4.68 3.96
N VAL A 104 11.37 3.98 4.98
CA VAL A 104 12.01 4.63 6.15
C VAL A 104 13.53 4.77 6.03
N ARG A 105 14.10 4.47 4.86
CA ARG A 105 15.53 4.54 4.58
C ARG A 105 15.77 5.21 3.23
#